data_AF-A0A955Z5H0-F1
#
_entry.id   AF-A0A955Z5H0-F1
#
_cell.length_a   1.000
_cell.length_b   1.000
_cell.length_c   1.000
_cell.angle_alpha   90.00
_cell.angle_beta   90.00
_cell.angle_gamma   90.00
#
_symmetry.space_group_name_H-M   'P 1'
#
loop_
_entity.id
_entity.type
_entity.pdbx_description
1 polymer ?
#
loop_
_entity_poly.entity_id
_entity_poly.type
_entity_poly.pdbx_seq_one_letter_code
_entity_poly.pdbx_strand_id
1 'polypeptide(L)'
;MTLPSGRRVALSADGERPDEPPAGEPRALFEDALDAFESGRVTLATTDGDPLDVAVLALADFHALRAVLTHAGVLHEEPVDITCGNCGAELSASPCRDLEIAPFVDGELDDPDLDRTEPFDTPLEVDPILVGRVRQARTITLAPRTVGDAKRLFSWAISPWDPLDAGVVDALGLRAVGDVTEPERLAKVLTDASDAAKRGFAEAWHAAHYPPRLAAYAPCEACGARATVDAPYDRELTAWLDAAPPEAPARAFVSAEAFADRAMEMADALVARLPEPARAVAVVIEDGTPDVDEGGAPLMGGYLPPSDASHGTVSVYYRTFRAMWNEDGPYDWEDELRETIEHELDHHAAFLRGHDEVDDDERAAIREEEARAVGLRESARRARREAQGSARDFLRSTWPLWALVLAATLYTCATNR
;
A
#
# COMPACT_ATOMS: atom_id res chain seq x y z
N MET A 1 -15.72 16.22 -1.12
CA MET A 1 -14.45 15.54 -0.80
C MET A 1 -13.33 16.56 -0.69
N THR A 2 -12.25 16.21 -0.01
CA THR A 2 -10.99 16.96 0.03
C THR A 2 -10.00 16.28 -0.92
N LEU A 3 -9.26 17.07 -1.68
CA LEU A 3 -8.21 16.61 -2.60
C LEU A 3 -6.83 16.72 -1.94
N PRO A 4 -5.80 15.99 -2.43
CA PRO A 4 -4.43 16.06 -1.91
C PRO A 4 -3.87 17.48 -1.75
N SER A 5 -4.24 18.44 -2.61
CA SER A 5 -3.86 19.84 -2.46
C SER A 5 -4.50 20.57 -1.25
N GLY A 6 -5.35 19.90 -0.49
CA GLY A 6 -6.19 20.47 0.56
C GLY A 6 -7.46 21.16 0.03
N ARG A 7 -7.65 21.22 -1.29
CA ARG A 7 -8.85 21.81 -1.90
C ARG A 7 -10.08 20.97 -1.59
N ARG A 8 -11.16 21.61 -1.15
CA ARG A 8 -12.46 20.96 -0.97
C ARG A 8 -13.32 21.17 -2.22
N VAL A 9 -13.88 20.08 -2.73
CA VAL A 9 -14.70 20.07 -3.95
C VAL A 9 -16.00 19.31 -3.75
N ALA A 10 -17.02 19.73 -4.47
CA ALA A 10 -18.24 18.99 -4.72
C ALA A 10 -18.10 18.26 -6.06
N LEU A 11 -18.40 16.96 -6.04
CA LEU A 11 -18.36 16.09 -7.21
C LEU A 11 -19.74 15.47 -7.38
N SER A 12 -20.31 15.57 -8.57
CA SER A 12 -21.53 14.84 -8.93
C SER A 12 -21.29 14.07 -10.22
N ALA A 13 -21.92 12.90 -10.33
CA ALA A 13 -21.90 12.10 -11.54
C ALA A 13 -23.33 11.68 -11.86
N ASP A 14 -23.71 11.86 -13.12
CA ASP A 14 -24.99 11.43 -13.67
C ASP A 14 -24.72 10.36 -14.73
N GLY A 15 -25.49 9.27 -14.71
CA GLY A 15 -25.41 8.23 -15.73
C GLY A 15 -25.27 6.81 -15.18
N GLU A 16 -25.47 5.84 -16.07
CA GLU A 16 -25.28 4.42 -15.76
C GLU A 16 -23.80 4.06 -15.76
N ARG A 17 -23.43 3.10 -14.90
CA ARG A 17 -22.08 2.53 -14.83
C ARG A 17 -21.73 1.93 -16.19
N PRO A 18 -20.58 2.26 -16.80
CA PRO A 18 -20.13 1.59 -17.99
C PRO A 18 -19.81 0.12 -17.67
N ASP A 19 -20.53 -0.81 -18.31
CA ASP A 19 -20.34 -2.26 -18.14
C ASP A 19 -19.06 -2.76 -18.85
N GLU A 20 -18.65 -2.06 -19.91
CA GLU A 20 -17.49 -2.42 -20.75
C GLU A 20 -16.59 -1.19 -20.94
N PRO A 21 -15.27 -1.40 -21.17
CA PRO A 21 -14.40 -0.33 -21.60
C PRO A 21 -14.96 0.28 -22.90
N PRO A 22 -14.79 1.59 -23.13
CA PRO A 22 -15.27 2.23 -24.35
C PRO A 22 -14.65 1.54 -25.57
N ALA A 23 -15.48 0.92 -26.41
CA ALA A 23 -15.03 0.20 -27.61
C ALA A 23 -14.36 1.16 -28.61
N GLY A 24 -13.15 0.85 -29.09
CA GLY A 24 -12.48 1.68 -30.09
C GLY A 24 -10.97 1.50 -30.23
N GLU A 25 -10.37 2.45 -30.96
CA GLU A 25 -8.92 2.63 -31.14
C GLU A 25 -8.21 2.95 -29.80
N PRO A 26 -6.87 2.78 -29.72
CA PRO A 26 -6.10 3.13 -28.53
C PRO A 26 -6.38 4.59 -28.11
N ARG A 27 -6.84 4.76 -26.88
CA ARG A 27 -7.20 6.06 -26.29
C ARG A 27 -6.04 6.58 -25.45
N ALA A 28 -5.92 7.91 -25.33
CA ALA A 28 -4.96 8.51 -24.42
C ALA A 28 -5.21 8.05 -22.99
N LEU A 29 -4.13 7.95 -22.21
CA LEU A 29 -4.27 7.59 -20.80
C LEU A 29 -5.20 8.60 -20.12
N PHE A 30 -6.19 8.10 -19.37
CA PHE A 30 -7.20 8.90 -18.66
C PHE A 30 -8.17 9.70 -19.55
N GLU A 31 -8.22 9.45 -20.87
CA GLU A 31 -9.16 10.12 -21.77
C GLU A 31 -10.62 9.86 -21.38
N ASP A 32 -10.93 8.69 -20.83
CA ASP A 32 -12.25 8.32 -20.31
C ASP A 32 -12.72 9.24 -19.16
N ALA A 33 -11.81 9.59 -18.26
CA ALA A 33 -12.06 10.52 -17.17
C ALA A 33 -12.26 11.94 -17.70
N LEU A 34 -11.40 12.39 -18.62
CA LEU A 34 -11.50 13.72 -19.23
C LEU A 34 -12.81 13.89 -20.01
N ASP A 35 -13.18 12.91 -20.84
CA ASP A 35 -14.46 12.85 -21.53
C ASP A 35 -15.66 12.96 -20.57
N ALA A 36 -15.56 12.31 -19.40
CA ALA A 36 -16.63 12.34 -18.41
C ALA A 36 -16.88 13.77 -17.91
N PHE A 37 -15.82 14.56 -17.68
CA PHE A 37 -15.94 15.98 -17.32
C PHE A 37 -16.38 16.83 -18.51
N GLU A 38 -15.78 16.64 -19.69
CA GLU A 38 -16.07 17.45 -20.89
C GLU A 38 -17.51 17.26 -21.40
N SER A 39 -18.05 16.05 -21.30
CA SER A 39 -19.45 15.74 -21.64
C SER A 39 -20.47 16.22 -20.60
N GLY A 40 -20.02 16.65 -19.41
CA GLY A 40 -20.88 17.00 -18.28
C GLY A 40 -21.48 15.80 -17.54
N ARG A 41 -21.07 14.58 -17.88
CA ARG A 41 -21.44 13.35 -17.15
C ARG A 41 -20.95 13.39 -15.70
N VAL A 42 -19.81 14.02 -15.48
CA VAL A 42 -19.28 14.36 -14.16
C VAL A 42 -19.16 15.88 -14.07
N THR A 43 -19.66 16.45 -12.98
CA THR A 43 -19.48 17.88 -12.69
C THR A 43 -18.60 18.06 -11.46
N LEU A 44 -17.72 19.05 -11.55
CA LEU A 44 -16.81 19.44 -10.49
C LEU A 44 -17.05 20.90 -10.12
N ALA A 45 -17.22 21.17 -8.84
CA ALA A 45 -17.42 22.51 -8.32
C ALA A 45 -16.67 22.72 -7.00
N THR A 46 -16.43 23.98 -6.65
CA THR A 46 -16.02 24.35 -5.29
C THR A 46 -17.15 24.05 -4.30
N THR A 47 -16.86 24.08 -2.99
CA THR A 47 -17.90 23.94 -1.96
C THR A 47 -18.95 25.05 -1.98
N ASP A 48 -18.64 26.19 -2.61
CA ASP A 48 -19.56 27.31 -2.79
C ASP A 48 -20.42 27.17 -4.06
N GLY A 49 -20.19 26.12 -4.86
CA GLY A 49 -20.95 25.80 -6.07
C GLY A 49 -20.38 26.39 -7.36
N ASP A 50 -19.22 27.04 -7.32
CA ASP A 50 -18.58 27.57 -8.53
C ASP A 50 -17.98 26.42 -9.37
N PRO A 51 -18.29 26.34 -10.68
CA PRO A 51 -17.71 25.32 -11.54
C PRO A 51 -16.18 25.37 -11.55
N LEU A 52 -15.54 24.20 -11.53
CA LEU A 52 -14.10 24.07 -11.57
C LEU A 52 -13.68 23.29 -12.82
N ASP A 53 -12.77 23.89 -13.60
CA ASP A 53 -12.19 23.24 -14.77
C ASP A 53 -11.21 22.13 -14.33
N VAL A 54 -11.39 20.92 -14.84
CA VAL A 54 -10.49 19.80 -14.56
C VAL A 54 -9.08 20.06 -15.09
N ALA A 55 -8.93 20.83 -16.18
CA ALA A 55 -7.65 21.10 -16.81
C ALA A 55 -6.69 21.89 -15.90
N VAL A 56 -7.21 22.64 -14.91
CA VAL A 56 -6.39 23.45 -13.98
C VAL A 56 -6.06 22.74 -12.68
N LEU A 57 -6.52 21.50 -12.49
CA LEU A 57 -6.19 20.72 -11.30
C LEU A 57 -4.73 20.26 -11.35
N ALA A 58 -4.09 20.24 -10.19
CA ALA A 58 -2.82 19.52 -10.03
C ALA A 58 -3.03 18.03 -10.35
N LEU A 59 -2.00 17.36 -10.88
CA LEU A 59 -2.11 15.94 -11.22
C LEU A 59 -2.49 15.07 -10.00
N ALA A 60 -1.91 15.31 -8.83
CA ALA A 60 -2.30 14.58 -7.62
C ALA A 60 -3.80 14.70 -7.29
N ASP A 61 -4.38 15.88 -7.47
CA ASP A 61 -5.82 16.12 -7.31
C ASP A 61 -6.64 15.35 -8.34
N PHE A 62 -6.19 15.35 -9.60
CA PHE A 62 -6.84 14.64 -10.69
C PHE A 62 -6.79 13.12 -10.50
N HIS A 63 -5.65 12.56 -10.09
CA HIS A 63 -5.50 11.13 -9.83
C HIS A 63 -6.41 10.66 -8.69
N ALA A 64 -6.50 11.43 -7.60
CA ALA A 64 -7.44 11.13 -6.52
C ALA A 64 -8.91 11.22 -6.98
N LEU A 65 -9.27 12.22 -7.79
CA LEU A 65 -10.60 12.32 -8.37
C LEU A 65 -10.93 11.12 -9.27
N ARG A 66 -9.99 10.74 -10.15
CA ARG A 66 -10.16 9.58 -11.03
C ARG A 66 -10.38 8.31 -10.20
N ALA A 67 -9.52 8.05 -9.22
CA ALA A 67 -9.63 6.88 -8.36
C ALA A 67 -10.99 6.82 -7.63
N VAL A 68 -11.46 7.94 -7.09
CA VAL A 68 -12.78 8.04 -6.42
C VAL A 68 -13.94 7.86 -7.40
N LEU A 69 -13.84 8.36 -8.64
CA LEU A 69 -14.85 8.14 -9.68
C LEU A 69 -14.90 6.67 -10.11
N THR A 70 -13.74 6.02 -10.24
CA THR A 70 -13.65 4.58 -10.52
C THR A 70 -14.21 3.75 -9.36
N HIS A 71 -13.89 4.10 -8.11
CA HIS A 71 -14.46 3.50 -6.90
C HIS A 71 -15.99 3.55 -6.91
N ALA A 72 -16.55 4.71 -7.27
CA ALA A 72 -17.99 4.93 -7.38
C ALA A 72 -18.64 4.23 -8.59
N GLY A 73 -17.85 3.59 -9.47
CA GLY A 73 -18.32 2.93 -10.69
C GLY A 73 -18.70 3.90 -11.81
N VAL A 74 -18.23 5.14 -11.77
CA VAL A 74 -18.44 6.13 -12.84
C VAL A 74 -17.47 5.88 -13.99
N LEU A 75 -16.25 5.48 -13.68
CA LEU A 75 -15.23 5.07 -14.64
C LEU A 75 -15.05 3.55 -14.58
N HIS A 76 -14.60 2.98 -15.69
CA HIS A 76 -14.31 1.56 -15.81
C HIS A 76 -12.84 1.32 -15.46
N GLU A 77 -12.58 0.25 -14.70
CA GLU A 77 -11.24 -0.28 -14.43
C GLU A 77 -11.36 -1.80 -14.44
N GLU A 78 -10.47 -2.44 -15.20
CA GLU A 78 -10.38 -3.90 -15.23
C GLU A 78 -9.65 -4.39 -13.97
N PRO A 79 -10.06 -5.52 -13.38
CA PRO A 79 -9.26 -6.17 -12.36
C PRO A 79 -7.87 -6.52 -12.90
N VAL A 80 -6.86 -6.40 -12.03
CA VAL A 80 -5.47 -6.68 -12.37
C VAL A 80 -5.00 -7.94 -11.66
N ASP A 81 -4.24 -8.76 -12.38
CA ASP A 81 -3.63 -9.96 -11.82
C ASP A 81 -2.24 -9.61 -11.27
N ILE A 82 -2.04 -9.83 -9.98
CA ILE A 82 -0.77 -9.58 -9.28
C ILE A 82 -0.31 -10.87 -8.60
N THR A 83 0.96 -10.92 -8.21
CA THR A 83 1.51 -12.05 -7.44
C THR A 83 1.68 -11.65 -5.98
N CYS A 84 1.22 -12.50 -5.06
CA CYS A 84 1.45 -12.31 -3.62
C CYS A 84 2.95 -12.38 -3.30
N GLY A 85 3.52 -11.30 -2.77
CA GLY A 85 4.94 -11.27 -2.35
C GLY A 85 5.30 -12.30 -1.28
N ASN A 86 4.33 -12.71 -0.45
CA ASN A 86 4.55 -13.67 0.63
C ASN A 86 4.59 -15.13 0.14
N CYS A 87 3.49 -15.62 -0.44
CA CYS A 87 3.33 -17.04 -0.81
C CYS A 87 3.48 -17.32 -2.31
N GLY A 88 3.51 -16.30 -3.16
CA GLY A 88 3.58 -16.44 -4.62
C GLY A 88 2.28 -16.83 -5.32
N ALA A 89 1.14 -16.86 -4.61
CA ALA A 89 -0.16 -17.09 -5.22
C ALA A 89 -0.57 -15.93 -6.14
N GLU A 90 -1.31 -16.23 -7.20
CA GLU A 90 -1.95 -15.22 -8.05
C GLU A 90 -3.15 -14.61 -7.32
N LEU A 91 -3.29 -13.29 -7.44
CA LEU A 91 -4.31 -12.47 -6.82
C LEU A 91 -4.98 -11.63 -7.90
N SER A 92 -6.30 -11.48 -7.83
CA SER A 92 -7.02 -10.52 -8.67
C SER A 92 -7.46 -9.35 -7.79
N ALA A 93 -7.01 -8.13 -8.12
CA ALA A 93 -7.30 -6.91 -7.38
C ALA A 93 -8.11 -5.94 -8.25
N SER A 94 -8.99 -5.14 -7.66
CA SER A 94 -9.68 -4.04 -8.35
C SER A 94 -9.24 -2.71 -7.74
N PRO A 95 -8.10 -2.12 -8.15
CA PRO A 95 -7.35 -1.20 -7.29
C PRO A 95 -8.12 0.04 -6.87
N CYS A 96 -8.77 0.77 -7.78
CA CYS A 96 -9.58 1.91 -7.36
C CYS A 96 -10.88 1.50 -6.65
N ARG A 97 -11.43 0.33 -6.98
CA ARG A 97 -12.64 -0.18 -6.30
C ARG A 97 -12.36 -0.56 -4.85
N ASP A 98 -11.20 -1.11 -4.58
CA ASP A 98 -10.76 -1.57 -3.27
C ASP A 98 -10.04 -0.45 -2.48
N LEU A 99 -9.83 0.72 -3.12
CA LEU A 99 -9.26 1.91 -2.48
C LEU A 99 -10.13 2.40 -1.31
N GLU A 100 -9.45 2.73 -0.22
CA GLU A 100 -10.07 3.35 0.93
C GLU A 100 -10.33 4.85 0.70
N ILE A 101 -11.54 5.17 0.25
CA ILE A 101 -11.89 6.55 -0.13
C ILE A 101 -12.34 7.44 1.03
N ALA A 102 -12.58 6.87 2.22
CA ALA A 102 -13.12 7.63 3.34
C ALA A 102 -12.28 8.86 3.73
N PRO A 103 -10.93 8.81 3.77
CA PRO A 103 -10.11 10.00 4.06
C PRO A 103 -10.39 11.17 3.12
N PHE A 104 -10.56 10.90 1.81
CA PHE A 104 -10.91 11.90 0.82
C PHE A 104 -12.34 12.44 1.04
N VAL A 105 -13.31 11.56 1.31
CA VAL A 105 -14.71 11.95 1.46
C VAL A 105 -14.95 12.76 2.74
N ASP A 106 -14.35 12.33 3.84
CA ASP A 106 -14.50 12.93 5.17
C ASP A 106 -13.58 14.13 5.41
N GLY A 107 -12.55 14.30 4.57
CA GLY A 107 -11.57 15.37 4.70
C GLY A 107 -10.57 15.13 5.81
N GLU A 108 -10.07 13.90 5.91
CA GLU A 108 -9.04 13.41 6.84
C GLU A 108 -7.75 13.14 6.06
N LEU A 109 -7.29 14.15 5.30
CA LEU A 109 -6.03 14.11 4.52
C LEU A 109 -4.96 14.94 5.25
N ASP A 110 -4.57 14.50 6.43
CA ASP A 110 -3.59 15.14 7.30
C ASP A 110 -2.49 14.20 7.79
N ASP A 111 -2.39 13.00 7.22
CA ASP A 111 -1.35 12.04 7.54
C ASP A 111 -0.01 12.45 6.90
N PRO A 112 1.07 12.59 7.70
CA PRO A 112 2.34 13.12 7.21
C PRO A 112 3.06 12.20 6.21
N ASP A 113 2.72 10.91 6.19
CA ASP A 113 3.37 9.90 5.36
C ASP A 113 2.47 9.48 4.19
N LEU A 114 1.18 9.27 4.43
CA LEU A 114 0.23 8.80 3.41
C LEU A 114 -0.25 9.92 2.47
N ASP A 115 -0.37 11.16 2.95
CA ASP A 115 -0.95 12.27 2.18
C ASP A 115 0.10 13.18 1.51
N ARG A 116 1.37 13.00 1.84
CA ARG A 116 2.46 13.84 1.34
C ARG A 116 3.09 13.22 0.10
N THR A 117 3.14 14.00 -0.98
CA THR A 117 3.96 13.70 -2.16
C THR A 117 5.37 14.25 -2.01
N GLU A 118 6.30 13.73 -2.80
CA GLU A 118 7.63 14.32 -2.94
C GLU A 118 7.54 15.80 -3.38
N PRO A 119 8.41 16.67 -2.86
CA PRO A 119 8.34 18.10 -3.13
C PRO A 119 8.81 18.44 -4.56
N PHE A 120 8.11 19.39 -5.17
CA PHE A 120 8.54 20.01 -6.42
C PHE A 120 9.61 21.09 -6.18
N ASP A 121 10.33 21.43 -7.25
CA ASP A 121 11.34 22.49 -7.30
C ASP A 121 12.54 22.28 -6.37
N THR A 122 12.70 21.06 -5.88
CA THR A 122 13.86 20.58 -5.12
C THR A 122 14.52 19.38 -5.81
N PRO A 123 15.84 19.19 -5.65
CA PRO A 123 16.50 17.97 -6.11
C PRO A 123 15.94 16.72 -5.39
N LEU A 124 15.46 15.75 -6.16
CA LEU A 124 15.06 14.42 -5.71
C LEU A 124 16.16 13.43 -6.06
N GLU A 125 16.57 12.59 -5.10
CA GLU A 125 17.57 11.55 -5.35
C GLU A 125 16.99 10.44 -6.23
N VAL A 126 17.79 9.95 -7.17
CA VAL A 126 17.45 8.86 -8.09
C VAL A 126 18.69 8.01 -8.36
N ASP A 127 18.45 6.83 -8.93
CA ASP A 127 19.53 6.00 -9.44
C ASP A 127 20.43 6.76 -10.45
N PRO A 128 21.73 6.42 -10.54
CA PRO A 128 22.65 7.15 -11.40
C PRO A 128 22.23 7.18 -12.88
N ILE A 129 21.90 8.38 -13.38
CA ILE A 129 21.54 8.63 -14.78
C ILE A 129 22.78 9.11 -15.55
N LEU A 130 23.12 8.48 -16.67
CA LEU A 130 24.23 8.91 -17.50
C LEU A 130 23.91 10.22 -18.24
N VAL A 131 24.75 11.22 -18.02
CA VAL A 131 24.68 12.53 -18.67
C VAL A 131 25.83 12.67 -19.68
N GLY A 132 25.57 12.22 -20.91
CA GLY A 132 26.59 12.08 -21.94
C GLY A 132 27.39 10.79 -21.75
N ARG A 133 28.71 10.82 -22.02
CA ARG A 133 29.51 9.57 -22.08
C ARG A 133 30.10 9.10 -20.74
N VAL A 134 30.32 10.01 -19.79
CA VAL A 134 31.10 9.71 -18.57
C VAL A 134 30.55 10.33 -17.29
N ARG A 135 29.67 11.33 -17.39
CA ARG A 135 29.11 11.98 -16.19
C ARG A 135 27.86 11.24 -15.76
N GLN A 136 27.63 11.18 -14.46
CA GLN A 136 26.41 10.67 -13.86
C GLN A 136 25.74 11.79 -13.07
N ALA A 137 24.43 11.87 -13.17
CA ALA A 137 23.58 12.64 -12.25
C ALA A 137 22.87 11.66 -11.32
N ARG A 138 22.65 12.07 -10.08
CA ARG A 138 21.88 11.30 -9.08
C ARG A 138 20.66 12.06 -8.60
N THR A 139 20.37 13.18 -9.23
CA THR A 139 19.28 14.05 -8.83
C THR A 139 18.48 14.50 -10.03
N ILE A 140 17.17 14.56 -9.86
CA ILE A 140 16.25 15.22 -10.79
C ILE A 140 15.54 16.38 -10.10
N THR A 141 15.00 17.32 -10.87
CA THR A 141 14.12 18.37 -10.32
C THR A 141 12.85 18.43 -11.15
N LEU A 142 11.71 18.28 -10.49
CA LEU A 142 10.39 18.28 -11.10
C LEU A 142 9.65 19.58 -10.78
N ALA A 143 8.81 20.02 -11.72
CA ALA A 143 7.86 21.11 -11.57
C ALA A 143 6.46 20.55 -11.30
N PRO A 144 5.60 21.27 -10.56
CA PRO A 144 4.20 20.88 -10.46
C PRO A 144 3.55 20.92 -11.84
N ARG A 145 2.66 19.96 -12.08
CA ARG A 145 1.90 19.86 -13.34
C ARG A 145 0.41 19.83 -13.10
N THR A 146 -0.30 20.51 -14.01
CA THR A 146 -1.74 20.42 -14.11
C THR A 146 -2.14 19.37 -15.15
N VAL A 147 -3.40 18.95 -15.12
CA VAL A 147 -4.00 18.09 -16.16
C VAL A 147 -3.80 18.69 -17.56
N GLY A 148 -3.97 20.01 -17.70
CA GLY A 148 -3.75 20.72 -18.95
C GLY A 148 -2.32 20.61 -19.47
N ASP A 149 -1.33 20.75 -18.58
CA ASP A 149 0.10 20.60 -18.91
C ASP A 149 0.44 19.16 -19.34
N ALA A 150 -0.19 18.18 -18.70
CA ALA A 150 0.11 16.76 -18.87
C ALA A 150 -0.57 16.09 -20.07
N LYS A 151 -1.47 16.77 -20.80
CA LYS A 151 -2.21 16.16 -21.93
C LYS A 151 -1.29 15.48 -22.94
N ARG A 152 -0.12 16.05 -23.23
CA ARG A 152 0.86 15.46 -24.15
C ARG A 152 1.49 14.18 -23.61
N LEU A 153 1.73 14.11 -22.30
CA LEU A 153 2.21 12.91 -21.63
C LEU A 153 1.18 11.79 -21.72
N PHE A 154 -0.11 12.09 -21.49
CA PHE A 154 -1.19 11.11 -21.61
C PHE A 154 -1.30 10.50 -23.01
N SER A 155 -1.10 11.30 -24.06
CA SER A 155 -1.05 10.80 -25.43
C SER A 155 0.21 9.97 -25.71
N TRP A 156 1.36 10.36 -25.16
CA TRP A 156 2.61 9.62 -25.33
C TRP A 156 2.57 8.24 -24.63
N ALA A 157 1.89 8.14 -23.48
CA ALA A 157 1.80 6.90 -22.69
C ALA A 157 1.17 5.71 -23.45
N ILE A 158 0.40 5.94 -24.53
CA ILE A 158 -0.15 4.90 -25.40
C ILE A 158 0.93 4.25 -26.28
N SER A 159 1.99 5.00 -26.58
CA SER A 159 3.08 4.58 -27.47
C SER A 159 4.43 4.96 -26.84
N PRO A 160 4.77 4.38 -25.67
CA PRO A 160 5.97 4.75 -24.91
C PRO A 160 7.28 4.37 -25.61
N TRP A 161 7.19 3.64 -26.73
CA TRP A 161 8.30 3.31 -27.63
C TRP A 161 8.77 4.51 -28.45
N ASP A 162 7.92 5.53 -28.60
CA ASP A 162 8.29 6.76 -29.29
C ASP A 162 9.32 7.52 -28.44
N PRO A 163 10.43 7.99 -29.04
CA PRO A 163 11.44 8.75 -28.32
C PRO A 163 10.84 9.95 -27.60
N LEU A 164 11.29 10.18 -26.36
CA LEU A 164 10.92 11.38 -25.63
C LEU A 164 11.40 12.60 -26.42
N ASP A 165 10.55 13.62 -26.49
CA ASP A 165 10.88 14.92 -27.06
C ASP A 165 10.76 16.03 -26.02
N ALA A 166 11.17 17.25 -26.40
CA ALA A 166 11.15 18.41 -25.51
C ALA A 166 9.76 18.73 -24.94
N GLY A 167 8.68 18.40 -25.66
CA GLY A 167 7.33 18.67 -25.19
C GLY A 167 6.81 17.61 -24.24
N VAL A 168 7.23 16.34 -24.39
CA VAL A 168 6.95 15.31 -23.37
C VAL A 168 7.73 15.61 -22.09
N VAL A 169 8.98 16.06 -22.20
CA VAL A 169 9.77 16.52 -21.05
C VAL A 169 9.11 17.68 -20.31
N ASP A 170 8.56 18.66 -21.06
CA ASP A 170 7.82 19.75 -20.44
C ASP A 170 6.54 19.24 -19.76
N ALA A 171 5.77 18.36 -20.41
CA ALA A 171 4.58 17.74 -19.83
C ALA A 171 4.87 16.92 -18.57
N LEU A 172 6.02 16.25 -18.51
CA LEU A 172 6.53 15.56 -17.31
C LEU A 172 6.90 16.54 -16.19
N GLY A 173 7.14 17.81 -16.49
CA GLY A 173 7.64 18.77 -15.52
C GLY A 173 9.12 18.62 -15.18
N LEU A 174 9.89 17.88 -15.97
CA LEU A 174 11.30 17.70 -15.70
C LEU A 174 12.09 18.98 -16.01
N ARG A 175 12.54 19.67 -14.95
CA ARG A 175 13.36 20.90 -15.06
C ARG A 175 14.85 20.61 -15.16
N ALA A 176 15.32 19.58 -14.47
CA ALA A 176 16.75 19.26 -14.44
C ALA A 176 17.05 17.78 -14.21
N VAL A 177 18.16 17.31 -14.77
CA VAL A 177 18.86 16.07 -14.41
C VAL A 177 20.31 16.43 -14.11
N GLY A 178 20.66 16.50 -12.82
CA GLY A 178 21.89 17.16 -12.37
C GLY A 178 22.00 18.58 -12.93
N ASP A 179 23.08 18.86 -13.66
CA ASP A 179 23.31 20.18 -14.28
C ASP A 179 22.63 20.37 -15.65
N VAL A 180 21.95 19.36 -16.20
CA VAL A 180 21.28 19.49 -17.51
C VAL A 180 19.90 20.06 -17.31
N THR A 181 19.58 21.13 -18.03
CA THR A 181 18.28 21.81 -17.93
C THR A 181 17.62 22.05 -19.29
N GLU A 182 18.32 21.86 -20.42
CA GLU A 182 17.72 22.10 -21.73
C GLU A 182 16.77 20.95 -22.12
N PRO A 183 15.48 21.21 -22.45
CA PRO A 183 14.48 20.15 -22.68
C PRO A 183 14.87 19.09 -23.72
N GLU A 184 15.48 19.50 -24.83
CA GLU A 184 15.95 18.58 -25.88
C GLU A 184 17.05 17.64 -25.37
N ARG A 185 17.92 18.14 -24.49
CA ARG A 185 18.99 17.35 -23.88
C ARG A 185 18.47 16.44 -22.77
N LEU A 186 17.50 16.91 -21.99
CA LEU A 186 16.80 16.10 -21.00
C LEU A 186 16.09 14.91 -21.66
N ALA A 187 15.38 15.17 -22.75
CA ALA A 187 14.70 14.14 -23.54
C ALA A 187 15.68 13.06 -24.03
N LYS A 188 16.83 13.50 -24.54
CA LYS A 188 17.91 12.61 -24.95
C LYS A 188 18.50 11.81 -23.77
N VAL A 189 18.73 12.45 -22.63
CA VAL A 189 19.27 11.79 -21.43
C VAL A 189 18.35 10.66 -20.96
N LEU A 190 17.03 10.91 -20.87
CA LEU A 190 16.06 9.88 -20.47
C LEU A 190 15.89 8.77 -21.52
N THR A 191 15.91 9.13 -22.81
CA THR A 191 15.84 8.15 -23.91
C THR A 191 17.04 7.19 -23.89
N ASP A 192 18.24 7.72 -23.63
CA ASP A 192 19.49 6.95 -23.59
C ASP A 192 19.75 6.29 -22.22
N ALA A 193 18.88 6.50 -21.22
CA ALA A 193 19.07 5.98 -19.87
C ALA A 193 18.97 4.45 -19.80
N SER A 194 19.67 3.85 -18.84
CA SER A 194 19.49 2.42 -18.52
C SER A 194 18.11 2.17 -17.92
N ASP A 195 17.64 0.92 -17.95
CA ASP A 195 16.32 0.58 -17.45
C ASP A 195 16.19 0.83 -15.94
N ALA A 196 17.21 0.53 -15.13
CA ALA A 196 17.29 1.00 -13.74
C ALA A 196 17.09 2.51 -13.57
N ALA A 197 17.78 3.33 -14.39
CA ALA A 197 17.68 4.78 -14.30
C ALA A 197 16.29 5.30 -14.73
N LYS A 198 15.64 4.65 -15.69
CA LYS A 198 14.25 4.95 -16.07
C LYS A 198 13.28 4.60 -14.95
N ARG A 199 13.49 3.46 -14.29
CA ARG A 199 12.70 3.01 -13.13
C ARG A 199 12.81 3.98 -11.96
N GLY A 200 14.02 4.31 -11.54
CA GLY A 200 14.23 5.30 -10.47
C GLY A 200 13.68 6.69 -10.82
N PHE A 201 13.75 7.11 -12.09
CA PHE A 201 13.07 8.34 -12.53
C PHE A 201 11.55 8.23 -12.41
N ALA A 202 10.96 7.14 -12.88
CA ALA A 202 9.52 6.95 -12.88
C ALA A 202 8.95 6.82 -11.45
N GLU A 203 9.66 6.14 -10.56
CA GLU A 203 9.34 6.06 -9.13
C GLU A 203 9.34 7.45 -8.49
N ALA A 204 10.40 8.25 -8.70
CA ALA A 204 10.47 9.62 -8.19
C ALA A 204 9.36 10.51 -8.80
N TRP A 205 9.03 10.32 -10.08
CA TRP A 205 7.95 11.05 -10.73
C TRP A 205 6.57 10.66 -10.18
N HIS A 206 6.30 9.36 -9.98
CA HIS A 206 5.07 8.89 -9.36
C HIS A 206 4.96 9.38 -7.91
N ALA A 207 6.01 9.29 -7.10
CA ALA A 207 6.01 9.77 -5.72
C ALA A 207 5.73 11.29 -5.60
N ALA A 208 6.06 12.08 -6.63
CA ALA A 208 5.74 13.51 -6.69
C ALA A 208 4.28 13.80 -7.10
N HIS A 209 3.61 12.88 -7.80
CA HIS A 209 2.27 13.10 -8.38
C HIS A 209 1.16 12.17 -7.86
N TYR A 210 1.51 11.16 -7.07
CA TYR A 210 0.61 10.20 -6.44
C TYR A 210 0.95 10.13 -4.95
N PRO A 211 0.10 10.66 -4.05
CA PRO A 211 0.32 10.45 -2.63
C PRO A 211 0.25 8.94 -2.31
N PRO A 212 1.03 8.42 -1.35
CA PRO A 212 1.04 6.99 -1.01
C PRO A 212 -0.34 6.42 -0.64
N ARG A 213 -1.27 7.26 -0.19
CA ARG A 213 -2.68 6.88 0.04
C ARG A 213 -3.41 6.41 -1.21
N LEU A 214 -2.95 6.75 -2.42
CA LEU A 214 -3.49 6.24 -3.68
C LEU A 214 -2.99 4.81 -3.97
N ALA A 215 -3.28 3.93 -3.02
CA ALA A 215 -3.02 2.51 -3.08
C ALA A 215 -4.17 1.75 -2.39
N ALA A 216 -4.48 0.58 -2.90
CA ALA A 216 -5.46 -0.33 -2.35
C ALA A 216 -4.79 -1.57 -1.77
N TYR A 217 -5.47 -2.19 -0.81
CA TYR A 217 -5.02 -3.40 -0.15
C TYR A 217 -5.81 -4.60 -0.65
N ALA A 218 -5.11 -5.54 -1.28
CA ALA A 218 -5.66 -6.79 -1.76
C ALA A 218 -5.20 -7.94 -0.83
N PRO A 219 -6.08 -8.52 0.01
CA PRO A 219 -5.71 -9.62 0.87
C PRO A 219 -5.53 -10.92 0.06
N CYS A 220 -4.49 -11.67 0.38
CA CYS A 220 -4.24 -12.97 -0.22
C CYS A 220 -5.10 -14.06 0.41
N GLU A 221 -6.02 -14.64 -0.35
CA GLU A 221 -6.89 -15.72 0.14
C GLU A 221 -6.12 -16.97 0.58
N ALA A 222 -4.89 -17.17 0.08
CA ALA A 222 -4.08 -18.35 0.36
C ALA A 222 -3.28 -18.26 1.67
N CYS A 223 -2.79 -17.06 2.04
CA CYS A 223 -1.92 -16.90 3.22
C CYS A 223 -2.29 -15.73 4.14
N GLY A 224 -3.32 -14.95 3.80
CA GLY A 224 -3.75 -13.76 4.55
C GLY A 224 -2.90 -12.51 4.30
N ALA A 225 -1.75 -12.62 3.62
CA ALA A 225 -0.86 -11.47 3.40
C ALA A 225 -1.54 -10.38 2.57
N ARG A 226 -1.34 -9.13 2.97
CA ARG A 226 -1.80 -7.94 2.27
C ARG A 226 -0.85 -7.59 1.14
N ALA A 227 -1.35 -7.51 -0.09
CA ALA A 227 -0.64 -6.92 -1.22
C ALA A 227 -1.10 -5.47 -1.39
N THR A 228 -0.15 -4.56 -1.57
CA THR A 228 -0.43 -3.15 -1.89
C THR A 228 -0.41 -2.98 -3.40
N VAL A 229 -1.46 -2.37 -3.94
CA VAL A 229 -1.61 -2.12 -5.37
C VAL A 229 -1.87 -0.65 -5.61
N ASP A 230 -1.16 -0.06 -6.55
CA ASP A 230 -1.38 1.32 -6.95
C ASP A 230 -2.82 1.55 -7.43
N ALA A 231 -3.44 2.63 -6.95
CA ALA A 231 -4.83 2.98 -7.26
C ALA A 231 -4.92 4.46 -7.70
N PRO A 232 -4.86 4.75 -9.01
CA PRO A 232 -5.02 3.81 -10.12
C PRO A 232 -3.78 2.98 -10.45
N TYR A 233 -4.03 1.80 -11.03
CA TYR A 233 -2.99 0.87 -11.47
C TYR A 233 -2.23 1.38 -12.69
N ASP A 234 -2.96 1.75 -13.74
CA ASP A 234 -2.36 2.36 -14.92
C ASP A 234 -1.92 3.80 -14.59
N ARG A 235 -0.60 4.03 -14.67
CA ARG A 235 0.04 5.34 -14.48
C ARG A 235 0.82 5.74 -15.73
N GLU A 236 1.15 7.01 -15.84
CA GLU A 236 1.72 7.64 -17.04
C GLU A 236 3.00 6.97 -17.53
N LEU A 237 3.81 6.45 -16.61
CA LEU A 237 5.11 5.85 -16.93
C LEU A 237 5.11 4.32 -16.81
N THR A 238 4.01 3.68 -16.41
CA THR A 238 3.96 2.21 -16.23
C THR A 238 4.33 1.46 -17.51
N ALA A 239 3.69 1.81 -18.63
CA ALA A 239 3.97 1.17 -19.93
C ALA A 239 5.41 1.40 -20.42
N TRP A 240 6.07 2.48 -19.98
CA TRP A 240 7.48 2.73 -20.27
C TRP A 240 8.41 1.82 -19.46
N LEU A 241 8.01 1.41 -18.26
CA LEU A 241 8.74 0.49 -17.39
C LEU A 241 8.54 -0.98 -17.76
N ASP A 242 7.32 -1.38 -18.13
CA ASP A 242 6.99 -2.77 -18.47
C ASP A 242 7.71 -3.27 -19.74
N ALA A 243 8.22 -2.33 -20.55
CA ALA A 243 9.08 -2.63 -21.69
C ALA A 243 10.45 -3.20 -21.29
N ALA A 244 10.89 -2.98 -20.05
CA ALA A 244 12.20 -3.42 -19.58
C ALA A 244 12.13 -4.81 -18.94
N PRO A 245 13.12 -5.69 -19.17
CA PRO A 245 13.21 -6.95 -18.45
C PRO A 245 13.40 -6.69 -16.94
N PRO A 246 12.88 -7.57 -16.06
CA PRO A 246 13.14 -7.46 -14.63
C PRO A 246 14.65 -7.57 -14.37
N GLU A 247 15.21 -6.59 -13.67
CA GLU A 247 16.62 -6.62 -13.28
C GLU A 247 16.83 -7.59 -12.11
N ALA A 248 17.97 -8.28 -12.12
CA ALA A 248 18.39 -9.07 -10.98
C ALA A 248 18.87 -8.13 -9.85
N PRO A 249 18.62 -8.45 -8.57
CA PRO A 249 19.06 -7.62 -7.46
C PRO A 249 20.57 -7.38 -7.50
N ALA A 250 20.98 -6.14 -7.25
CA ALA A 250 22.39 -5.69 -7.34
C ALA A 250 23.33 -6.46 -6.41
N ARG A 251 22.80 -7.03 -5.32
CA ARG A 251 23.50 -7.93 -4.40
C ARG A 251 22.57 -9.02 -3.90
N ALA A 252 22.99 -10.27 -4.04
CA ALA A 252 22.25 -11.40 -3.50
C ALA A 252 22.27 -11.38 -1.96
N PHE A 253 21.12 -11.68 -1.35
CA PHE A 253 21.02 -11.98 0.07
C PHE A 253 21.77 -13.27 0.41
N VAL A 254 22.07 -13.49 1.70
CA VAL A 254 22.71 -14.74 2.17
C VAL A 254 21.83 -15.96 1.86
N SER A 255 22.44 -17.14 1.70
CA SER A 255 21.69 -18.38 1.48
C SER A 255 20.88 -18.75 2.72
N ALA A 256 19.76 -19.47 2.52
CA ALA A 256 18.93 -19.97 3.62
C ALA A 256 19.73 -20.79 4.65
N GLU A 257 20.67 -21.61 4.19
CA GLU A 257 21.57 -22.39 5.07
C GLU A 257 22.47 -21.49 5.92
N ALA A 258 23.14 -20.51 5.31
CA ALA A 258 24.02 -19.59 6.05
C ALA A 258 23.23 -18.70 7.03
N PHE A 259 22.03 -18.28 6.63
CA PHE A 259 21.11 -17.55 7.51
C PHE A 259 20.70 -18.42 8.70
N ALA A 260 20.30 -19.68 8.46
CA ALA A 260 19.87 -20.60 9.51
C ALA A 260 21.01 -20.92 10.49
N ASP A 261 22.22 -21.18 9.98
CA ASP A 261 23.41 -21.40 10.84
C ASP A 261 23.66 -20.20 11.76
N ARG A 262 23.59 -18.99 11.19
CA ARG A 262 23.80 -17.75 11.95
C ARG A 262 22.69 -17.50 12.97
N ALA A 263 21.45 -17.73 12.59
CA ALA A 263 20.29 -17.57 13.46
C ALA A 263 20.32 -18.56 14.63
N MET A 264 20.69 -19.81 14.39
CA MET A 264 20.84 -20.82 15.46
C MET A 264 21.97 -20.48 16.43
N GLU A 265 23.14 -20.03 15.93
CA GLU A 265 24.24 -19.58 16.80
C GLU A 265 23.80 -18.42 17.71
N MET A 266 23.06 -17.47 17.15
CA MET A 266 22.56 -16.30 17.85
C MET A 266 21.48 -16.66 18.88
N ALA A 267 20.53 -17.51 18.48
CA ALA A 267 19.48 -18.03 19.35
C ALA A 267 20.05 -18.77 20.56
N ASP A 268 21.02 -19.67 20.37
CA ASP A 268 21.69 -20.39 21.46
C ASP A 268 22.32 -19.42 22.47
N ALA A 269 22.99 -18.38 21.97
CA ALA A 269 23.63 -17.38 22.80
C ALA A 269 22.62 -16.52 23.60
N LEU A 270 21.45 -16.23 23.03
CA LEU A 270 20.38 -15.46 23.67
C LEU A 270 19.61 -16.30 24.69
N VAL A 271 19.16 -17.51 24.32
CA VAL A 271 18.45 -18.44 25.20
C VAL A 271 19.29 -18.80 26.43
N ALA A 272 20.61 -18.97 26.28
CA ALA A 272 21.50 -19.25 27.41
C ALA A 272 21.49 -18.15 28.50
N ARG A 273 21.17 -16.90 28.14
CA ARG A 273 21.10 -15.75 29.06
C ARG A 273 19.78 -15.70 29.85
N LEU A 274 18.74 -16.38 29.38
CA LEU A 274 17.44 -16.40 30.05
C LEU A 274 17.51 -17.16 31.39
N PRO A 275 16.72 -16.78 32.40
CA PRO A 275 16.58 -17.54 33.64
C PRO A 275 15.77 -18.82 33.44
N GLU A 276 15.93 -19.82 34.30
CA GLU A 276 14.99 -20.95 34.37
C GLU A 276 13.62 -20.48 34.93
N PRO A 277 12.46 -20.90 34.39
CA PRO A 277 12.27 -21.90 33.32
C PRO A 277 12.22 -21.32 31.89
N ALA A 278 12.50 -20.03 31.67
CA ALA A 278 12.41 -19.38 30.36
C ALA A 278 13.41 -19.89 29.30
N ARG A 279 14.35 -20.76 29.69
CA ARG A 279 15.18 -21.50 28.72
C ARG A 279 14.43 -22.64 28.02
N ALA A 280 13.24 -22.96 28.48
CA ALA A 280 12.40 -24.05 27.98
C ALA A 280 11.63 -23.61 26.72
N VAL A 281 12.36 -23.16 25.69
CA VAL A 281 11.86 -22.64 24.41
C VAL A 281 12.67 -23.24 23.26
N ALA A 282 12.01 -23.62 22.18
CA ALA A 282 12.65 -24.05 20.94
C ALA A 282 12.75 -22.86 19.98
N VAL A 283 13.88 -22.72 19.27
CA VAL A 283 14.00 -21.76 18.17
C VAL A 283 14.10 -22.54 16.86
N VAL A 284 13.30 -22.16 15.87
CA VAL A 284 13.19 -22.85 14.58
C VAL A 284 13.35 -21.82 13.46
N ILE A 285 14.16 -22.15 12.46
CA ILE A 285 14.33 -21.33 11.26
C ILE A 285 13.49 -21.91 10.15
N GLU A 286 12.57 -21.11 9.63
CA GLU A 286 11.60 -21.50 8.62
C GLU A 286 11.95 -20.88 7.25
N ASP A 287 11.94 -21.71 6.22
CA ASP A 287 12.01 -21.31 4.80
C ASP A 287 10.65 -21.48 4.09
N GLY A 288 9.59 -21.76 4.88
CA GLY A 288 8.22 -21.85 4.41
C GLY A 288 7.60 -20.49 4.11
N THR A 289 6.32 -20.47 3.74
CA THR A 289 5.55 -19.21 3.68
C THR A 289 5.44 -18.63 5.09
N PRO A 290 5.92 -17.40 5.32
CA PRO A 290 5.77 -16.72 6.60
C PRO A 290 4.30 -16.59 7.02
N ASP A 291 4.06 -16.73 8.33
CA ASP A 291 2.79 -16.33 8.93
C ASP A 291 2.60 -14.82 8.79
N VAL A 292 1.36 -14.37 8.97
CA VAL A 292 0.97 -12.95 8.81
C VAL A 292 0.30 -12.44 10.08
N ASP A 293 0.52 -11.17 10.39
CA ASP A 293 -0.14 -10.52 11.52
C ASP A 293 -1.62 -10.19 11.22
N GLU A 294 -2.31 -9.59 12.20
CA GLU A 294 -3.70 -9.16 12.05
C GLU A 294 -3.89 -8.07 10.96
N GLY A 295 -2.83 -7.35 10.58
CA GLY A 295 -2.81 -6.37 9.49
C GLY A 295 -2.48 -6.96 8.11
N GLY A 296 -2.14 -8.25 8.05
CA GLY A 296 -1.71 -8.96 6.85
C GLY A 296 -0.25 -8.71 6.46
N ALA A 297 0.58 -8.16 7.34
CA ALA A 297 2.02 -8.06 7.11
C ALA A 297 2.71 -9.41 7.38
N PRO A 298 3.58 -9.91 6.48
CA PRO A 298 4.38 -11.10 6.74
C PRO A 298 5.31 -10.91 7.95
N LEU A 299 5.30 -11.88 8.85
CA LEU A 299 6.10 -11.86 10.08
C LEU A 299 7.58 -12.17 9.80
N MET A 300 8.47 -11.51 10.53
CA MET A 300 9.92 -11.85 10.55
C MET A 300 10.22 -12.97 11.54
N GLY A 301 9.50 -12.98 12.66
CA GLY A 301 9.49 -14.04 13.66
C GLY A 301 8.13 -14.18 14.31
N GLY A 302 7.95 -15.20 15.13
CA GLY A 302 6.72 -15.36 15.89
C GLY A 302 6.88 -16.35 17.03
N TYR A 303 6.30 -16.01 18.18
CA TYR A 303 6.23 -16.89 19.34
C TYR A 303 4.89 -17.65 19.39
N LEU A 304 4.99 -18.97 19.35
CA LEU A 304 3.86 -19.88 19.59
C LEU A 304 3.93 -20.45 21.01
N PRO A 305 2.96 -20.12 21.89
CA PRO A 305 2.89 -20.74 23.20
C PRO A 305 2.63 -22.25 23.11
N PRO A 306 3.11 -23.05 24.07
CA PRO A 306 2.93 -24.49 24.05
C PRO A 306 1.45 -24.85 24.16
N SER A 307 0.96 -25.71 23.25
CA SER A 307 -0.42 -26.19 23.26
C SER A 307 -0.71 -27.21 24.38
N ASP A 308 0.35 -27.74 24.99
CA ASP A 308 0.38 -28.88 25.91
C ASP A 308 1.69 -28.86 26.76
N ALA A 309 2.19 -30.00 27.25
CA ALA A 309 3.40 -30.07 28.08
C ALA A 309 4.72 -29.86 27.28
N SER A 310 4.61 -29.30 26.09
CA SER A 310 5.71 -28.97 25.18
C SER A 310 6.39 -27.66 25.57
N HIS A 311 7.53 -27.38 24.94
CA HIS A 311 8.18 -26.08 25.00
C HIS A 311 7.46 -25.10 24.06
N GLY A 312 7.46 -23.81 24.39
CA GLY A 312 7.06 -22.80 23.42
C GLY A 312 8.04 -22.77 22.24
N THR A 313 7.62 -22.25 21.10
CA THR A 313 8.44 -22.18 19.89
C THR A 313 8.57 -20.73 19.44
N VAL A 314 9.80 -20.31 19.16
CA VAL A 314 10.12 -19.08 18.42
C VAL A 314 10.45 -19.51 16.99
N SER A 315 9.67 -19.04 16.03
CA SER A 315 9.95 -19.22 14.59
C SER A 315 10.63 -17.95 14.05
N VAL A 316 11.54 -18.13 13.10
CA VAL A 316 12.18 -17.03 12.34
C VAL A 316 12.07 -17.34 10.85
N TYR A 317 11.52 -16.41 10.07
CA TYR A 317 11.16 -16.66 8.67
C TYR A 317 12.18 -16.06 7.69
N TYR A 318 13.05 -16.90 7.11
CA TYR A 318 14.08 -16.48 6.16
C TYR A 318 13.53 -15.69 4.96
N ARG A 319 12.35 -16.08 4.46
CA ARG A 319 11.74 -15.46 3.28
C ARG A 319 11.38 -14.00 3.51
N THR A 320 10.97 -13.62 4.72
CA THR A 320 10.66 -12.21 5.07
C THR A 320 11.92 -11.35 5.04
N PHE A 321 13.00 -11.81 5.68
CA PHE A 321 14.31 -11.11 5.63
C PHE A 321 14.82 -10.92 4.20
N ARG A 322 14.67 -11.96 3.36
CA ARG A 322 15.06 -11.90 1.95
C ARG A 322 14.15 -10.96 1.15
N ALA A 323 12.85 -10.92 1.42
CA ALA A 323 11.91 -10.03 0.76
C ALA A 323 12.28 -8.56 1.04
N MET A 324 12.46 -8.20 2.32
CA MET A 324 12.92 -6.86 2.71
C MET A 324 14.25 -6.48 2.04
N TRP A 325 15.20 -7.43 1.93
CA TRP A 325 16.47 -7.16 1.26
C TRP A 325 16.30 -6.84 -0.23
N ASN A 326 15.35 -7.49 -0.89
CA ASN A 326 15.08 -7.27 -2.31
C ASN A 326 14.28 -5.99 -2.56
N GLU A 327 13.38 -5.63 -1.64
CA GLU A 327 12.48 -4.48 -1.73
C GLU A 327 13.16 -3.19 -1.27
N ASP A 328 13.74 -3.18 -0.07
CA ASP A 328 14.34 -1.99 0.56
C ASP A 328 15.86 -1.89 0.31
N GLY A 329 16.45 -2.95 -0.24
CA GLY A 329 17.87 -3.06 -0.51
C GLY A 329 18.70 -3.58 0.68
N PRO A 330 20.04 -3.55 0.58
CA PRO A 330 20.92 -4.09 1.60
C PRO A 330 20.81 -3.38 2.96
N TYR A 331 20.50 -4.12 4.02
CA TYR A 331 20.47 -3.66 5.42
C TYR A 331 21.34 -4.55 6.33
N ASP A 332 21.48 -4.19 7.61
CA ASP A 332 22.18 -5.02 8.60
C ASP A 332 21.28 -6.17 9.09
N TRP A 333 21.13 -7.19 8.25
CA TRP A 333 20.24 -8.31 8.53
C TRP A 333 20.63 -9.14 9.76
N GLU A 334 21.90 -9.11 10.18
CA GLU A 334 22.30 -9.80 11.41
C GLU A 334 21.78 -9.06 12.64
N ASP A 335 21.72 -7.73 12.59
CA ASP A 335 21.17 -6.92 13.67
C ASP A 335 19.66 -7.08 13.76
N GLU A 336 18.96 -7.01 12.62
CA GLU A 336 17.51 -7.28 12.56
C GLU A 336 17.14 -8.70 13.03
N LEU A 337 17.98 -9.68 12.70
CA LEU A 337 17.79 -11.07 13.14
C LEU A 337 17.93 -11.19 14.66
N ARG A 338 18.91 -10.49 15.25
CA ARG A 338 19.10 -10.43 16.69
C ARG A 338 17.89 -9.81 17.37
N GLU A 339 17.43 -8.66 16.88
CA GLU A 339 16.27 -7.96 17.44
C GLU A 339 15.00 -8.80 17.32
N THR A 340 14.80 -9.47 16.19
CA THR A 340 13.68 -10.41 16.00
C THR A 340 13.71 -11.52 17.05
N ILE A 341 14.85 -12.21 17.24
CA ILE A 341 14.93 -13.30 18.22
C ILE A 341 14.75 -12.78 19.66
N GLU A 342 15.34 -11.62 19.99
CA GLU A 342 15.17 -11.01 21.32
C GLU A 342 13.70 -10.66 21.59
N HIS A 343 13.00 -10.09 20.62
CA HIS A 343 11.58 -9.74 20.69
C HIS A 343 10.68 -10.96 20.92
N GLU A 344 10.88 -12.05 20.16
CA GLU A 344 10.09 -13.27 20.35
C GLU A 344 10.37 -13.98 21.68
N LEU A 345 11.61 -13.87 22.21
CA LEU A 345 11.93 -14.37 23.54
C LEU A 345 11.29 -13.52 24.65
N ASP A 346 11.05 -12.23 24.41
CA ASP A 346 10.31 -11.37 25.33
C ASP A 346 8.82 -11.76 25.38
N HIS A 347 8.19 -12.08 24.24
CA HIS A 347 6.86 -12.70 24.19
C HIS A 347 6.81 -14.01 24.98
N HIS A 348 7.80 -14.89 24.79
CA HIS A 348 7.92 -16.12 25.58
C HIS A 348 7.98 -15.84 27.08
N ALA A 349 8.83 -14.90 27.49
CA ALA A 349 8.98 -14.51 28.88
C ALA A 349 7.69 -13.89 29.45
N ALA A 350 6.93 -13.16 28.64
CA ALA A 350 5.67 -12.53 29.02
C ALA A 350 4.55 -13.57 29.18
N PHE A 351 4.45 -14.53 28.26
CA PHE A 351 3.59 -15.69 28.39
C PHE A 351 3.82 -16.45 29.71
N LEU A 352 5.08 -16.67 30.11
CA LEU A 352 5.40 -17.31 31.39
C LEU A 352 4.97 -16.50 32.61
N ARG A 353 4.81 -15.17 32.49
CA ARG A 353 4.24 -14.30 33.53
C ARG A 353 2.71 -14.34 33.55
N GLY A 354 2.08 -14.89 32.50
CA GLY A 354 0.63 -15.00 32.36
C GLY A 354 -0.05 -13.79 31.72
N HIS A 355 0.72 -12.82 31.23
CA HIS A 355 0.22 -11.65 30.51
C HIS A 355 1.31 -11.14 29.56
N ASP A 356 0.94 -10.98 28.29
CA ASP A 356 1.81 -10.48 27.24
C ASP A 356 1.45 -9.03 26.89
N GLU A 357 2.17 -8.09 27.50
CA GLU A 357 2.00 -6.66 27.23
C GLU A 357 2.54 -6.28 25.84
N VAL A 358 3.46 -7.08 25.27
CA VAL A 358 4.05 -6.82 23.95
C VAL A 358 3.02 -7.07 22.86
N ASP A 359 2.26 -8.17 22.95
CA ASP A 359 1.14 -8.47 22.03
C ASP A 359 0.05 -7.36 22.06
N ASP A 360 -0.25 -6.81 23.25
CA ASP A 360 -1.21 -5.71 23.38
C ASP A 360 -0.73 -4.43 22.68
N ASP A 361 0.56 -4.11 22.78
CA ASP A 361 1.21 -2.97 22.13
C ASP A 361 1.26 -3.14 20.60
N GLU A 362 1.60 -4.33 20.10
CA GLU A 362 1.60 -4.65 18.65
C GLU A 362 0.21 -4.50 18.05
N ARG A 363 -0.82 -5.07 18.69
CA ARG A 363 -2.21 -4.90 18.23
C ARG A 363 -2.66 -3.45 18.29
N ALA A 364 -2.13 -2.65 19.22
CA ALA A 364 -2.43 -1.22 19.26
C ALA A 364 -1.80 -0.49 18.07
N ALA A 365 -0.56 -0.82 17.71
CA ALA A 365 0.12 -0.27 16.54
C ALA A 365 -0.60 -0.64 15.23
N ILE A 366 -1.02 -1.91 15.06
CA ILE A 366 -1.80 -2.36 13.90
C ILE A 366 -3.10 -1.56 13.77
N ARG A 367 -3.83 -1.36 14.87
CA ARG A 367 -5.06 -0.55 14.89
C ARG A 367 -4.80 0.91 14.55
N GLU A 368 -3.67 1.46 14.98
CA GLU A 368 -3.27 2.83 14.64
C GLU A 368 -2.97 2.96 13.14
N GLU A 369 -2.21 2.04 12.56
CA GLU A 369 -1.94 2.00 11.12
C GLU A 369 -3.25 1.86 10.31
N GLU A 370 -4.14 0.95 10.72
CA GLU A 370 -5.45 0.79 10.08
C GLU A 370 -6.25 2.10 10.16
N ALA A 371 -6.26 2.77 11.31
CA ALA A 371 -6.95 4.04 11.48
C ALA A 371 -6.35 5.17 10.63
N ARG A 372 -5.01 5.20 10.44
CA ARG A 372 -4.33 6.14 9.53
C ARG A 372 -4.73 5.91 8.08
N ALA A 373 -4.82 4.65 7.64
CA ALA A 373 -5.21 4.28 6.28
C ALA A 373 -6.70 4.56 6.02
N VAL A 374 -7.58 4.20 6.96
CA VAL A 374 -9.05 4.24 6.83
C VAL A 374 -9.67 5.59 7.20
N GLY A 375 -9.01 6.35 8.06
CA GLY A 375 -9.56 7.58 8.62
C GLY A 375 -10.43 7.32 9.85
N LEU A 376 -10.27 8.19 10.85
CA LEU A 376 -10.90 8.05 12.17
C LEU A 376 -12.42 7.96 12.09
N ARG A 377 -13.05 8.70 11.16
CA ARG A 377 -14.51 8.68 11.02
C ARG A 377 -15.02 7.37 10.44
N GLU A 378 -14.35 6.80 9.45
CA GLU A 378 -14.76 5.50 8.91
C GLU A 378 -14.48 4.38 9.90
N SER A 379 -13.33 4.37 10.58
CA SER A 379 -13.05 3.41 11.65
C SER A 379 -14.13 3.46 12.74
N ALA A 380 -14.55 4.67 13.14
CA ALA A 380 -15.67 4.84 14.09
C ALA A 380 -17.01 4.34 13.52
N ARG A 381 -17.27 4.49 12.21
CA ARG A 381 -18.47 3.93 11.56
C ARG A 381 -18.43 2.40 11.52
N ARG A 382 -17.28 1.78 11.21
CA ARG A 382 -17.07 0.33 11.22
C ARG A 382 -17.25 -0.27 12.62
N ALA A 383 -16.57 0.28 13.62
CA ALA A 383 -16.69 -0.16 15.02
C ALA A 383 -18.15 -0.08 15.52
N ARG A 384 -18.90 0.97 15.15
CA ARG A 384 -20.33 1.07 15.49
C ARG A 384 -21.18 0.00 14.80
N ARG A 385 -20.91 -0.32 13.53
CA ARG A 385 -21.63 -1.37 12.78
C ARG A 385 -21.34 -2.75 13.38
N GLU A 386 -20.09 -3.02 13.72
CA GLU A 386 -19.67 -4.26 14.35
C GLU A 386 -20.30 -4.45 15.73
N ALA A 387 -20.23 -3.43 16.59
CA ALA A 387 -20.88 -3.47 17.90
C ALA A 387 -22.40 -3.72 17.81
N GLN A 388 -23.06 -3.15 16.80
CA GLN A 388 -24.48 -3.41 16.52
C GLN A 388 -24.72 -4.84 16.02
N GLY A 389 -23.82 -5.39 15.21
CA GLY A 389 -23.84 -6.79 14.77
C GLY A 389 -23.73 -7.75 15.96
N SER A 390 -22.69 -7.58 16.77
CA SER A 390 -22.44 -8.40 17.97
C SER A 390 -23.58 -8.33 18.97
N ALA A 391 -24.19 -7.16 19.18
CA ALA A 391 -25.37 -7.03 20.03
C ALA A 391 -26.59 -7.81 19.47
N ARG A 392 -26.79 -7.79 18.15
CA ARG A 392 -27.87 -8.58 17.50
C ARG A 392 -27.62 -10.07 17.61
N ASP A 393 -26.38 -10.52 17.41
CA ASP A 393 -26.02 -11.94 17.50
C ASP A 393 -26.09 -12.45 18.94
N PHE A 394 -25.68 -11.63 19.91
CA PHE A 394 -25.90 -11.92 21.33
C PHE A 394 -27.39 -12.06 21.65
N LEU A 395 -28.24 -11.12 21.20
CA LEU A 395 -29.68 -11.22 21.42
C LEU A 395 -30.28 -12.45 20.71
N ARG A 396 -29.82 -12.76 19.50
CA ARG A 396 -30.27 -13.92 18.72
C ARG A 396 -29.86 -15.25 19.36
N SER A 397 -28.69 -15.33 19.95
CA SER A 397 -28.20 -16.54 20.64
C SER A 397 -28.80 -16.69 22.04
N THR A 398 -29.05 -15.59 22.76
CA THR A 398 -29.52 -15.62 24.15
C THR A 398 -31.05 -15.57 24.32
N TRP A 399 -31.84 -15.14 23.32
CA TRP A 399 -33.30 -15.07 23.48
C TRP A 399 -33.97 -16.41 23.89
N PRO A 400 -33.52 -17.61 23.45
CA PRO A 400 -34.14 -18.86 23.90
C PRO A 400 -33.93 -19.09 25.40
N LEU A 401 -32.76 -18.72 25.92
CA LEU A 401 -32.45 -18.76 27.36
C LEU A 401 -33.37 -17.81 28.14
N TRP A 402 -33.54 -16.58 27.67
CA TRP A 402 -34.47 -15.62 28.28
C TRP A 402 -35.92 -16.10 28.24
N ALA A 403 -36.35 -16.73 27.15
CA ALA A 403 -37.68 -17.34 27.04
C ALA A 403 -37.87 -18.50 28.02
N LEU A 404 -36.86 -19.35 28.22
CA LEU A 404 -36.89 -20.42 29.22
C LEU A 404 -36.94 -19.88 30.65
N VAL A 405 -36.14 -18.86 30.97
CA VAL A 405 -36.16 -18.20 32.28
C VAL A 405 -37.54 -17.57 32.54
N LEU A 406 -38.13 -16.91 31.54
CA LEU A 406 -39.47 -16.34 31.65
C LEU A 406 -40.52 -17.43 31.87
N ALA A 407 -40.48 -18.53 31.10
CA ALA A 407 -41.41 -19.64 31.24
C ALA A 407 -41.31 -20.30 32.63
N ALA A 408 -40.09 -20.53 33.12
CA ALA A 408 -39.84 -21.07 34.46
C ALA A 408 -40.39 -20.13 35.53
N THR A 409 -40.14 -18.82 35.40
CA THR A 409 -40.64 -17.80 36.34
C THR A 409 -42.17 -17.78 36.38
N LEU A 410 -42.81 -17.78 35.20
CA LEU A 410 -44.28 -17.82 35.10
C LEU A 410 -44.86 -19.11 35.70
N TYR A 411 -44.22 -20.25 35.45
CA TYR A 411 -44.62 -21.53 36.04
C TYR A 411 -44.53 -21.50 37.58
N THR A 412 -43.42 -21.01 38.14
CA THR A 412 -43.23 -20.87 39.58
C THR A 412 -44.24 -19.91 40.22
N CYS A 413 -44.57 -18.80 39.55
CA CYS A 413 -45.60 -17.88 40.04
C CYS A 413 -47.01 -18.49 39.98
N ALA A 414 -47.29 -19.35 39.01
CA ALA A 414 -48.59 -20.01 38.87
C ALA A 414 -48.80 -21.15 39.87
N THR A 415 -47.74 -21.88 40.23
CA THR A 415 -47.82 -23.02 41.18
C THR A 415 -47.76 -22.62 42.65
N ASN A 416 -47.29 -21.40 42.96
CA ASN A 416 -47.26 -20.85 44.33
C ASN A 416 -48.49 -19.97 44.67
N ARG A 417 -49.53 -19.98 43.84
CA ARG A 417 -50.87 -19.44 44.15
C ARG A 417 -51.80 -20.58 44.51
#